data_AF-A0A2S6M869-F1
#
_entry.id   AF-A0A2S6M869-F1
#
_cell.length_a   1.000
_cell.length_b   1.000
_cell.length_c   1.000
_cell.angle_alpha   90.00
_cell.angle_beta   90.00
_cell.angle_gamma   90.00
#
_symmetry.space_group_name_H-M   'P 1'
#
loop_
_entity.id
_entity.type
_entity.pdbx_description
1 polymer ?
#
loop_
_entity_poly.entity_id
_entity_poly.type
_entity_poly.pdbx_seq_one_letter_code
_entity_poly.pdbx_strand_id
1 'polypeptide(L)'
;MEVKANWVLANDLSPSEYHINTASDNKRYALISMHIISKQVPNWTWATFEHKDNIGRCDFIGCHDRFGAVVPDVRPHEAPGTKYDPCVKTPALKKLFADNDLPALWENYCLKGSQTDFVTATGLPVHLGNSVTEAGFDDTSSCMTCHSRAAVNANGRGTTSAGFLSPPNPAACPGGQDRLCSPNGAPLPEWFWNNPGQPNQSLLALQTDFIWSIPRGAIGP
;
A
#
# COMPACT_ATOMS: atom_id res chain seq x y z
N MET A 1 -3.20 6.36 -12.85
CA MET A 1 -3.60 6.30 -11.42
C MET A 1 -4.25 4.95 -11.20
N GLU A 2 -3.96 4.27 -10.09
CA GLU A 2 -4.61 3.02 -9.68
C GLU A 2 -5.22 3.18 -8.30
N VAL A 3 -6.37 2.54 -8.07
CA VAL A 3 -6.99 2.38 -6.76
C VAL A 3 -7.13 0.90 -6.47
N LYS A 4 -6.59 0.46 -5.32
CA LYS A 4 -6.82 -0.89 -4.79
C LYS A 4 -7.72 -0.78 -3.58
N ALA A 5 -8.72 -1.63 -3.46
CA ALA A 5 -9.69 -1.53 -2.39
C ALA A 5 -10.00 -2.91 -1.79
N ASN A 6 -10.08 -2.96 -0.46
CA ASN A 6 -10.51 -4.13 0.30
C ASN A 6 -11.91 -3.90 0.85
N TRP A 7 -12.76 -4.90 0.68
CA TRP A 7 -14.18 -4.83 1.01
C TRP A 7 -14.61 -6.00 1.88
N VAL A 8 -15.57 -5.78 2.77
CA VAL A 8 -16.21 -6.82 3.61
C VAL A 8 -17.71 -6.80 3.45
N LEU A 9 -18.40 -7.88 3.78
CA LEU A 9 -19.87 -7.90 3.78
C LEU A 9 -20.42 -6.85 4.75
N ALA A 10 -21.39 -6.07 4.28
CA ALA A 10 -21.95 -4.93 5.00
C ALA A 10 -23.24 -5.26 5.78
N ASN A 11 -23.37 -6.50 6.29
CA ASN A 11 -24.61 -6.99 6.90
C ASN A 11 -25.13 -6.07 8.01
N ASP A 12 -24.22 -5.65 8.90
CA ASP A 12 -24.55 -4.84 10.09
C ASP A 12 -23.86 -3.46 10.06
N LEU A 13 -23.40 -3.01 8.87
CA LEU A 13 -22.65 -1.76 8.71
C LEU A 13 -23.53 -0.64 8.14
N SER A 14 -23.39 0.56 8.72
CA SER A 14 -24.19 1.72 8.31
C SER A 14 -23.61 2.43 7.08
N PRO A 15 -24.43 2.80 6.08
CA PRO A 15 -24.03 3.68 4.97
C PRO A 15 -23.61 5.10 5.40
N SER A 16 -23.99 5.53 6.60
CA SER A 16 -23.54 6.83 7.15
C SER A 16 -22.10 6.78 7.63
N GLU A 17 -21.56 5.59 7.87
CA GLU A 17 -20.21 5.39 8.39
C GLU A 17 -19.27 4.81 7.34
N TYR A 18 -19.76 3.88 6.54
CA TYR A 18 -18.99 3.16 5.53
C TYR A 18 -19.46 3.53 4.11
N HIS A 19 -18.50 3.57 3.19
CA HIS A 19 -18.82 3.55 1.77
C HIS A 19 -19.27 2.13 1.37
N ILE A 20 -20.56 1.98 1.02
CA ILE A 20 -21.17 0.68 0.72
C ILE A 20 -21.66 0.63 -0.72
N ASN A 21 -21.30 -0.44 -1.43
CA ASN A 21 -21.81 -0.74 -2.77
C ASN A 21 -22.49 -2.12 -2.81
N THR A 22 -23.40 -2.30 -3.77
CA THR A 22 -24.03 -3.60 -4.06
C THR A 22 -23.30 -4.24 -5.24
N ALA A 23 -22.82 -5.48 -5.06
CA ALA A 23 -22.17 -6.23 -6.13
C ALA A 23 -23.18 -7.01 -6.98
N SER A 24 -22.70 -7.69 -8.04
CA SER A 24 -23.54 -8.47 -8.96
C SER A 24 -24.22 -9.68 -8.32
N ASP A 25 -23.76 -10.12 -7.15
CA ASP A 25 -24.38 -11.17 -6.34
C ASP A 25 -25.52 -10.64 -5.45
N ASN A 26 -25.94 -9.37 -5.64
CA ASN A 26 -26.91 -8.63 -4.82
C ASN A 26 -26.52 -8.47 -3.35
N LYS A 27 -25.28 -8.80 -2.96
CA LYS A 27 -24.79 -8.54 -1.60
C LYS A 27 -24.20 -7.14 -1.52
N ARG A 28 -24.27 -6.59 -0.32
CA ARG A 28 -23.70 -5.28 0.01
C ARG A 28 -22.31 -5.46 0.61
N TYR A 29 -21.38 -4.64 0.15
CA TYR A 29 -19.99 -4.65 0.59
C TYR A 29 -19.56 -3.26 1.04
N ALA A 30 -18.91 -3.19 2.19
CA ALA A 30 -18.37 -1.98 2.79
C ALA A 30 -16.87 -1.88 2.52
N LEU A 31 -16.41 -0.71 2.10
CA LEU A 31 -14.99 -0.41 1.94
C LEU A 31 -14.33 -0.31 3.32
N ILE A 32 -13.25 -1.05 3.55
CA ILE A 32 -12.50 -1.02 4.83
C ILE A 32 -11.06 -0.54 4.69
N SER A 33 -10.51 -0.58 3.47
CA SER A 33 -9.15 -0.15 3.19
C SER A 33 -9.00 0.17 1.71
N MET A 34 -8.13 1.13 1.38
CA MET A 34 -7.75 1.40 0.00
C MET A 34 -6.34 1.98 -0.14
N HIS A 35 -5.73 1.72 -1.29
CA HIS A 35 -4.53 2.40 -1.78
C HIS A 35 -4.90 3.31 -2.95
N ILE A 36 -4.31 4.49 -3.00
CA ILE A 36 -4.33 5.39 -4.17
C ILE A 36 -2.89 5.58 -4.64
N ILE A 37 -2.67 5.37 -5.94
CA ILE A 37 -1.33 5.28 -6.51
C ILE A 37 -1.24 6.08 -7.82
N SER A 38 -0.15 6.83 -8.01
CA SER A 38 0.13 7.56 -9.25
C SER A 38 1.62 7.57 -9.61
N LYS A 39 1.92 7.40 -10.90
CA LYS A 39 3.26 7.57 -11.52
C LYS A 39 3.37 8.91 -12.26
N GLN A 40 2.43 9.83 -12.05
CA GLN A 40 2.40 11.11 -12.77
C GLN A 40 3.53 12.07 -12.37
N VAL A 41 4.18 11.84 -11.24
CA VAL A 41 5.37 12.57 -10.79
C VAL A 41 6.57 11.62 -10.73
N PRO A 42 7.82 12.14 -10.86
CA PRO A 42 9.00 11.30 -11.11
C PRO A 42 9.18 10.16 -10.09
N ASN A 43 9.03 10.47 -8.81
CA ASN A 43 8.89 9.46 -7.77
C ASN A 43 7.40 9.26 -7.53
N TRP A 44 6.93 8.01 -7.57
CA TRP A 44 5.51 7.70 -7.54
C TRP A 44 4.87 8.25 -6.27
N THR A 45 3.58 8.51 -6.30
CA THR A 45 2.82 8.82 -5.09
C THR A 45 2.01 7.60 -4.71
N TRP A 46 2.15 7.17 -3.46
CA TRP A 46 1.30 6.18 -2.82
C TRP A 46 0.65 6.79 -1.59
N ALA A 47 -0.62 6.51 -1.37
CA ALA A 47 -1.32 6.82 -0.13
C ALA A 47 -2.19 5.63 0.25
N THR A 48 -2.19 5.25 1.53
CA THR A 48 -2.99 4.13 2.03
C THR A 48 -3.93 4.56 3.14
N PHE A 49 -5.19 4.18 3.00
CA PHE A 49 -6.28 4.55 3.87
C PHE A 49 -6.91 3.31 4.48
N GLU A 50 -7.35 3.44 5.72
CA GLU A 50 -8.06 2.40 6.46
C GLU A 50 -9.25 3.01 7.19
N HIS A 51 -10.34 2.24 7.31
CA HIS A 51 -11.43 2.64 8.16
C HIS A 51 -10.96 2.76 9.62
N LYS A 52 -11.43 3.79 10.34
CA LYS A 52 -11.02 4.10 11.71
C LYS A 52 -11.21 2.92 12.67
N ASP A 53 -12.18 2.06 12.37
CA ASP A 53 -12.52 0.91 13.21
C ASP A 53 -11.73 -0.37 12.90
N ASN A 54 -10.82 -0.34 11.91
CA ASN A 54 -9.93 -1.47 11.67
C ASN A 54 -9.07 -1.74 12.91
N ILE A 55 -9.10 -2.98 13.38
CA ILE A 55 -8.27 -3.46 14.48
C ILE A 55 -6.83 -3.55 13.99
N GLY A 56 -5.89 -3.06 14.80
CA GLY A 56 -4.47 -3.16 14.49
C GLY A 56 -3.96 -2.22 13.40
N ARG A 57 -4.76 -1.23 12.97
CA ARG A 57 -4.42 -0.36 11.84
C ARG A 57 -3.08 0.37 11.96
N CYS A 58 -2.48 0.52 13.14
CA CYS A 58 -1.17 1.15 13.36
C CYS A 58 -0.13 0.22 14.05
N ASP A 59 -0.32 -1.10 14.08
CA ASP A 59 0.45 -2.02 14.95
C ASP A 59 1.94 -2.19 14.64
N PHE A 60 2.36 -2.06 13.39
CA PHE A 60 3.74 -2.40 13.03
C PHE A 60 4.59 -1.16 12.77
N ILE A 61 4.15 -0.36 11.81
CA ILE A 61 4.88 0.82 11.33
C ILE A 61 4.28 2.13 11.87
N GLY A 62 3.29 2.06 12.76
CA GLY A 62 2.50 3.21 13.17
C GLY A 62 1.56 3.72 12.09
N CYS A 63 1.06 4.93 12.29
CA CYS A 63 0.34 5.72 11.29
C CYS A 63 0.90 7.16 11.26
N HIS A 64 1.06 7.71 10.06
CA HIS A 64 1.70 9.00 9.80
C HIS A 64 0.84 9.85 8.85
N ASP A 65 0.07 10.78 9.39
CA ASP A 65 -0.81 11.69 8.65
C ASP A 65 -0.67 13.14 9.13
N ARG A 66 0.32 13.85 8.58
CA ARG A 66 0.62 15.24 8.95
C ARG A 66 -0.39 16.28 8.46
N PHE A 67 -1.30 15.91 7.54
CA PHE A 67 -2.26 16.84 6.96
C PHE A 67 -3.68 16.56 7.45
N GLY A 68 -4.09 15.31 7.40
CA GLY A 68 -5.46 14.88 7.60
C GLY A 68 -5.84 14.62 9.06
N ALA A 69 -4.90 14.26 9.93
CA ALA A 69 -5.16 13.92 11.32
C ALA A 69 -4.63 14.98 12.29
N VAL A 70 -5.39 15.27 13.35
CA VAL A 70 -4.96 16.18 14.44
C VAL A 70 -3.77 15.59 15.20
N VAL A 71 -3.74 14.26 15.38
CA VAL A 71 -2.56 13.53 15.88
C VAL A 71 -1.83 12.98 14.67
N PRO A 72 -0.71 13.60 14.25
CA PRO A 72 -0.09 13.27 12.98
C PRO A 72 0.72 11.97 13.01
N ASP A 73 1.21 11.58 14.19
CA ASP A 73 2.06 10.40 14.36
C ASP A 73 1.46 9.54 15.48
N VAL A 74 0.90 8.40 15.11
CA VAL A 74 0.36 7.39 16.03
C VAL A 74 1.36 6.26 16.12
N ARG A 75 1.93 6.05 17.31
CA ARG A 75 2.85 4.95 17.57
C ARG A 75 2.08 3.61 17.69
N PRO A 76 2.72 2.49 17.32
CA PRO A 76 2.23 1.18 17.70
C PRO A 76 1.91 1.07 19.18
N HIS A 77 0.83 0.36 19.51
CA HIS A 77 0.62 -0.13 20.88
C HIS A 77 1.68 -1.19 21.24
N GLU A 78 1.97 -1.35 22.52
CA GLU A 78 2.89 -2.40 23.00
C GLU A 78 2.40 -3.81 22.65
N ALA A 79 1.08 -4.02 22.63
CA ALA A 79 0.43 -5.26 22.21
C ALA A 79 -0.43 -5.01 20.95
N PRO A 80 -0.20 -5.74 19.85
CA PRO A 80 -0.98 -5.60 18.62
C PRO A 80 -2.40 -6.17 18.78
N GLY A 81 -3.24 -5.94 17.77
CA GLY A 81 -4.58 -6.51 17.68
C GLY A 81 -5.63 -5.75 18.48
N THR A 82 -5.40 -4.47 18.77
CA THR A 82 -6.34 -3.61 19.49
C THR A 82 -6.86 -2.47 18.61
N LYS A 83 -7.98 -1.87 19.02
CA LYS A 83 -8.55 -0.71 18.35
C LYS A 83 -7.75 0.54 18.73
N TYR A 84 -7.49 1.39 17.73
CA TYR A 84 -6.89 2.72 17.94
C TYR A 84 -7.97 3.79 18.04
N ASP A 85 -7.68 4.87 18.75
CA ASP A 85 -8.51 6.07 18.77
C ASP A 85 -8.84 6.55 17.36
N PRO A 86 -10.02 7.14 17.09
CA PRO A 86 -10.37 7.62 15.76
C PRO A 86 -9.39 8.72 15.31
N CYS A 87 -9.03 8.72 14.02
CA CYS A 87 -8.22 9.78 13.43
C CYS A 87 -9.05 11.07 13.28
N VAL A 88 -9.11 11.88 14.34
CA VAL A 88 -9.82 13.15 14.33
C VAL A 88 -9.26 14.03 13.20
N LYS A 89 -10.14 14.49 12.30
CA LYS A 89 -9.74 15.24 11.10
C LYS A 89 -9.35 16.67 11.41
N THR A 90 -8.29 17.16 10.76
CA THR A 90 -7.90 18.56 10.86
C THR A 90 -8.96 19.48 10.24
N PRO A 91 -9.07 20.74 10.69
CA PRO A 91 -9.95 21.72 10.04
C PRO A 91 -9.65 21.90 8.55
N ALA A 92 -8.38 21.83 8.15
CA ALA A 92 -7.96 21.93 6.76
C ALA A 92 -8.50 20.79 5.89
N LEU A 93 -8.41 19.53 6.38
CA LEU A 93 -8.98 18.40 5.65
C LEU A 93 -10.51 18.46 5.61
N LYS A 94 -11.17 18.84 6.71
CA LYS A 94 -12.62 19.04 6.72
C LYS A 94 -13.06 20.11 5.72
N LYS A 95 -12.31 21.20 5.63
CA LYS A 95 -12.55 22.23 4.63
C LYS A 95 -12.38 21.66 3.21
N LEU A 96 -11.32 20.89 2.95
CA LEU A 96 -11.12 20.25 1.65
C LEU A 96 -12.27 19.31 1.29
N PHE A 97 -12.79 18.54 2.25
CA PHE A 97 -13.96 17.69 2.05
C PHE A 97 -15.20 18.51 1.71
N ALA A 98 -15.47 19.59 2.46
CA ALA A 98 -16.61 20.48 2.21
C ALA A 98 -16.50 21.19 0.86
N ASP A 99 -15.31 21.69 0.50
CA ASP A 99 -15.06 22.38 -0.78
C ASP A 99 -15.25 21.45 -2.00
N ASN A 100 -15.25 20.13 -1.81
CA ASN A 100 -15.41 19.12 -2.85
C ASN A 100 -16.67 18.26 -2.66
N ASP A 101 -17.63 18.72 -1.86
CA ASP A 101 -18.92 18.05 -1.61
C ASP A 101 -18.77 16.58 -1.18
N LEU A 102 -17.69 16.24 -0.45
CA LEU A 102 -17.45 14.88 0.00
C LEU A 102 -18.37 14.54 1.19
N PRO A 103 -19.10 13.40 1.14
CA PRO A 103 -19.95 12.97 2.25
C PRO A 103 -19.19 12.77 3.56
N ALA A 104 -19.86 13.04 4.68
CA ALA A 104 -19.27 12.94 6.03
C ALA A 104 -18.71 11.55 6.38
N LEU A 105 -19.17 10.48 5.71
CA LEU A 105 -18.63 9.13 5.89
C LEU A 105 -17.11 9.07 5.66
N TRP A 106 -16.56 9.93 4.79
CA TRP A 106 -15.12 9.95 4.48
C TRP A 106 -14.27 10.40 5.67
N GLU A 107 -14.86 11.07 6.66
CA GLU A 107 -14.19 11.35 7.94
C GLU A 107 -13.86 10.07 8.72
N ASN A 108 -14.47 8.93 8.40
CA ASN A 108 -14.18 7.64 9.03
C ASN A 108 -13.00 6.89 8.41
N TYR A 109 -12.41 7.39 7.31
CA TYR A 109 -11.26 6.77 6.67
C TYR A 109 -9.98 7.53 7.02
N CYS A 110 -9.06 6.88 7.71
CA CYS A 110 -7.78 7.39 8.16
C CYS A 110 -6.71 7.16 7.10
N LEU A 111 -5.96 8.20 6.74
CA LEU A 111 -4.68 8.00 6.08
C LEU A 111 -3.74 7.34 7.10
N LYS A 112 -3.23 6.15 6.77
CA LYS A 112 -2.19 5.49 7.57
C LYS A 112 -0.81 6.01 7.17
N GLY A 113 -0.63 6.41 5.91
CA GLY A 113 0.54 7.15 5.47
C GLY A 113 0.60 7.33 3.96
N SER A 114 1.58 8.11 3.53
CA SER A 114 1.94 8.26 2.12
C SER A 114 3.41 7.98 1.89
N GLN A 115 3.74 7.55 0.68
CA GLN A 115 5.09 7.30 0.22
C GLN A 115 5.29 8.03 -1.09
N THR A 116 6.27 8.92 -1.13
CA THR A 116 6.72 9.60 -2.35
C THR A 116 8.14 9.21 -2.73
N ASP A 117 8.83 8.46 -1.88
CA ASP A 117 10.23 8.11 -2.04
C ASP A 117 10.49 6.72 -1.48
N PHE A 118 11.50 6.04 -2.05
CA PHE A 118 11.89 4.71 -1.60
C PHE A 118 12.69 4.72 -0.30
N VAL A 119 13.41 5.82 -0.04
CA VAL A 119 14.28 6.01 1.12
C VAL A 119 14.10 7.41 1.68
N THR A 120 14.37 7.56 2.98
CA THR A 120 14.46 8.86 3.65
C THR A 120 15.71 9.63 3.21
N ALA A 121 15.81 10.90 3.61
CA ALA A 121 16.98 11.73 3.32
C ALA A 121 18.30 11.18 3.89
N THR A 122 18.24 10.29 4.89
CA THR A 122 19.42 9.62 5.46
C THR A 122 19.64 8.22 4.90
N GLY A 123 18.89 7.81 3.87
CA GLY A 123 19.03 6.52 3.20
C GLY A 123 18.31 5.35 3.87
N LEU A 124 17.57 5.58 4.97
CA LEU A 124 16.74 4.52 5.57
C LEU A 124 15.56 4.17 4.65
N PRO A 125 15.22 2.89 4.46
CA PRO A 125 14.01 2.49 3.74
C PRO A 125 12.75 3.17 4.27
N VAL A 126 11.90 3.65 3.36
CA VAL A 126 10.55 4.10 3.74
C VAL A 126 9.63 2.89 3.78
N HIS A 127 9.04 2.67 4.95
CA HIS A 127 7.99 1.68 5.16
C HIS A 127 6.62 2.31 5.04
N LEU A 128 5.76 1.64 4.29
CA LEU A 128 4.34 1.94 4.17
C LEU A 128 3.61 0.65 3.84
N GLY A 129 2.55 0.37 4.58
CA GLY A 129 1.68 -0.77 4.40
C GLY A 129 0.30 -0.52 4.99
N ASN A 130 -0.58 -1.50 4.89
CA ASN A 130 -1.96 -1.50 5.30
C ASN A 130 -2.26 -2.82 6.03
N SER A 131 -2.88 -2.71 7.20
CA SER A 131 -3.13 -3.86 8.08
C SER A 131 -4.03 -4.92 7.43
N VAL A 132 -4.85 -4.51 6.46
CA VAL A 132 -5.76 -5.38 5.71
C VAL A 132 -5.11 -5.92 4.45
N THR A 133 -4.57 -5.03 3.60
CA THR A 133 -4.04 -5.42 2.28
C THR A 133 -2.73 -6.20 2.39
N GLU A 134 -1.87 -5.83 3.34
CA GLU A 134 -0.56 -6.43 3.58
C GLU A 134 -0.55 -7.29 4.86
N ALA A 135 -1.71 -7.83 5.24
CA ALA A 135 -1.85 -8.73 6.38
C ALA A 135 -0.82 -9.88 6.32
N GLY A 136 -0.02 -10.01 7.38
CA GLY A 136 1.05 -11.00 7.50
C GLY A 136 2.46 -10.51 7.09
N PHE A 137 2.58 -9.33 6.50
CA PHE A 137 3.89 -8.73 6.16
C PHE A 137 3.94 -7.19 6.25
N ASP A 138 2.92 -6.54 6.82
CA ASP A 138 2.80 -5.07 6.99
C ASP A 138 4.06 -4.43 7.59
N ASP A 139 4.73 -5.11 8.52
CA ASP A 139 5.95 -4.64 9.17
C ASP A 139 7.18 -4.54 8.26
N THR A 140 7.18 -5.24 7.13
CA THR A 140 8.24 -5.15 6.11
C THR A 140 7.80 -4.34 4.90
N SER A 141 6.52 -3.96 4.84
CA SER A 141 5.91 -3.38 3.66
C SER A 141 6.53 -2.06 3.25
N SER A 142 6.79 -1.96 1.94
CA SER A 142 7.09 -0.71 1.26
C SER A 142 6.35 -0.73 -0.07
N CYS A 143 5.24 -0.02 -0.15
CA CYS A 143 4.33 -0.12 -1.29
C CYS A 143 5.06 0.15 -2.62
N MET A 144 5.79 1.26 -2.74
CA MET A 144 6.53 1.60 -3.96
C MET A 144 7.61 0.57 -4.28
N THR A 145 8.38 0.13 -3.28
CA THR A 145 9.48 -0.83 -3.50
C THR A 145 8.97 -2.19 -3.95
N CYS A 146 7.95 -2.73 -3.26
CA CYS A 146 7.30 -3.98 -3.63
C CYS A 146 6.76 -3.91 -5.06
N HIS A 147 6.01 -2.84 -5.37
CA HIS A 147 5.44 -2.64 -6.69
C HIS A 147 6.47 -2.34 -7.78
N SER A 148 7.67 -1.88 -7.44
CA SER A 148 8.73 -1.70 -8.44
C SER A 148 9.12 -3.02 -9.11
N ARG A 149 8.88 -4.16 -8.45
CA ARG A 149 9.15 -5.51 -8.95
C ARG A 149 8.03 -6.09 -9.81
N ALA A 150 6.94 -5.34 -10.01
CA ALA A 150 5.94 -5.69 -11.01
C ALA A 150 6.58 -5.48 -12.38
N ALA A 151 7.20 -6.53 -12.92
CA ALA A 151 7.97 -6.46 -14.15
C ALA A 151 7.86 -7.76 -14.94
N VAL A 152 7.91 -7.64 -16.26
CA VAL A 152 7.85 -8.76 -17.20
C VAL A 152 9.16 -8.89 -17.97
N ASN A 153 9.57 -10.11 -18.29
CA ASN A 153 10.72 -10.37 -19.16
C ASN A 153 10.34 -10.26 -20.64
N ALA A 154 11.31 -10.49 -21.54
CA ALA A 154 11.12 -10.45 -22.98
C ALA A 154 10.03 -11.40 -23.52
N ASN A 155 9.65 -12.43 -22.75
CA ASN A 155 8.59 -13.38 -23.09
C ASN A 155 7.23 -13.01 -22.47
N GLY A 156 7.09 -11.80 -21.91
CA GLY A 156 5.88 -11.35 -21.21
C GLY A 156 5.62 -12.05 -19.87
N ARG A 157 6.57 -12.85 -19.36
CA ARG A 157 6.41 -13.56 -18.08
C ARG A 157 6.83 -12.67 -16.92
N GLY A 158 6.06 -12.71 -15.84
CA GLY A 158 6.42 -12.07 -14.58
C GLY A 158 7.80 -12.54 -14.08
N THR A 159 8.60 -11.61 -13.58
CA THR A 159 9.97 -11.88 -13.12
C THR A 159 10.06 -12.24 -11.63
N THR A 160 8.96 -12.09 -10.89
CA THR A 160 8.88 -12.36 -9.46
C THR A 160 7.53 -12.98 -9.11
N SER A 161 7.48 -13.74 -8.01
CA SER A 161 6.22 -14.26 -7.47
C SER A 161 5.59 -13.19 -6.58
N ALA A 162 4.63 -12.44 -7.15
CA ALA A 162 3.90 -11.36 -6.47
C ALA A 162 4.78 -10.28 -5.79
N GLY A 163 6.02 -10.10 -6.25
CA GLY A 163 6.93 -9.07 -5.73
C GLY A 163 7.63 -9.40 -4.42
N PHE A 164 7.45 -10.59 -3.85
CA PHE A 164 8.11 -11.01 -2.61
C PHE A 164 9.55 -11.44 -2.83
N LEU A 165 10.42 -11.17 -1.85
CA LEU A 165 11.80 -11.62 -1.86
C LEU A 165 11.84 -13.15 -1.70
N SER A 166 12.61 -13.82 -2.57
CA SER A 166 12.82 -15.26 -2.53
C SER A 166 14.25 -15.57 -3.00
N PRO A 167 15.15 -16.01 -2.09
CA PRO A 167 14.94 -16.12 -0.65
C PRO A 167 14.76 -14.74 0.04
N PRO A 168 14.15 -14.67 1.24
CA PRO A 168 14.07 -13.44 2.02
C PRO A 168 15.46 -12.85 2.33
N ASN A 169 15.60 -11.52 2.23
CA ASN A 169 16.80 -10.80 2.62
C ASN A 169 16.69 -10.44 4.12
N PRO A 170 17.58 -10.93 5.01
CA PRO A 170 17.53 -10.62 6.43
C PRO A 170 17.62 -9.11 6.76
N ALA A 171 18.29 -8.33 5.91
CA ALA A 171 18.38 -6.88 6.10
C ALA A 171 17.05 -6.16 5.83
N ALA A 172 16.26 -6.67 4.89
CA ALA A 172 14.93 -6.13 4.57
C ALA A 172 13.84 -6.73 5.46
N CYS A 173 14.05 -7.95 5.98
CA CYS A 173 13.06 -8.73 6.71
C CYS A 173 13.66 -9.34 7.99
N PRO A 174 13.77 -8.55 9.07
CA PRO A 174 14.09 -9.09 10.39
C PRO A 174 13.00 -10.08 10.82
N GLY A 175 13.38 -11.24 11.38
CA GLY A 175 12.43 -12.25 11.88
C GLY A 175 12.37 -13.58 11.10
N GLY A 176 13.13 -13.73 10.02
CA GLY A 176 13.42 -15.05 9.42
C GLY A 176 12.70 -15.35 8.10
N GLN A 177 13.05 -16.51 7.52
CA GLN A 177 12.74 -16.91 6.14
C GLN A 177 11.35 -17.55 5.95
N ASP A 178 10.62 -17.81 7.04
CA ASP A 178 9.38 -18.59 7.04
C ASP A 178 8.11 -17.75 6.81
N ARG A 179 8.25 -16.47 6.44
CA ARG A 179 7.13 -15.56 6.18
C ARG A 179 7.31 -14.77 4.89
N LEU A 180 6.19 -14.25 4.37
CA LEU A 180 6.21 -13.31 3.25
C LEU A 180 7.01 -12.07 3.63
N CYS A 181 7.87 -11.65 2.70
CA CYS A 181 8.87 -10.61 2.92
C CYS A 181 8.83 -9.62 1.77
N SER A 182 8.37 -8.41 2.07
CA SER A 182 8.32 -7.32 1.10
C SER A 182 9.71 -6.70 0.94
N PRO A 183 10.18 -6.43 -0.30
CA PRO A 183 11.39 -5.63 -0.47
C PRO A 183 11.14 -4.20 0.00
N ASN A 184 12.18 -3.56 0.53
CA ASN A 184 12.14 -2.16 0.96
C ASN A 184 13.43 -1.43 0.55
N GLY A 185 13.36 -0.10 0.50
CA GLY A 185 14.45 0.75 0.01
C GLY A 185 14.40 0.98 -1.51
N ALA A 186 15.46 1.57 -2.07
CA ALA A 186 15.51 1.85 -3.50
C ALA A 186 15.47 0.55 -4.34
N PRO A 187 14.81 0.55 -5.52
CA PRO A 187 14.85 -0.59 -6.41
C PRO A 187 16.27 -0.92 -6.83
N LEU A 188 16.61 -2.19 -6.76
CA LEU A 188 17.92 -2.71 -7.14
C LEU A 188 18.02 -2.78 -8.67
N PRO A 189 19.02 -2.13 -9.33
CA PRO A 189 19.16 -2.14 -10.79
C PRO A 189 19.16 -3.53 -11.42
N GLU A 190 19.65 -4.52 -10.68
CA GLU A 190 19.79 -5.93 -11.03
C GLU A 190 18.42 -6.63 -11.17
N TRP A 191 17.35 -6.03 -10.64
CA TRP A 191 15.98 -6.48 -10.90
C TRP A 191 15.55 -6.23 -12.36
N PHE A 192 16.17 -5.24 -13.02
CA PHE A 192 15.76 -4.78 -14.35
C PHE A 192 16.83 -5.00 -15.41
N TRP A 193 18.10 -5.07 -15.03
CA TRP A 193 19.24 -5.07 -15.95
C TRP A 193 20.25 -6.17 -15.63
N ASN A 194 20.79 -6.79 -16.67
CA ASN A 194 22.08 -7.48 -16.58
C ASN A 194 23.20 -6.44 -16.69
N ASN A 195 24.26 -6.57 -15.89
CA ASN A 195 25.42 -5.66 -15.84
C ASN A 195 25.03 -4.17 -15.71
N PRO A 196 24.21 -3.78 -14.72
CA PRO A 196 23.71 -2.41 -14.60
C PRO A 196 24.86 -1.39 -14.55
N GLY A 197 24.73 -0.31 -15.33
CA GLY A 197 25.72 0.77 -15.37
C GLY A 197 26.99 0.47 -16.18
N GLN A 198 27.10 -0.71 -16.78
CA GLN A 198 28.21 -1.07 -17.67
C GLN A 198 27.86 -0.84 -19.15
N PRO A 199 28.84 -0.66 -20.05
CA PRO A 199 28.58 -0.50 -21.49
C PRO A 199 27.83 -1.69 -22.12
N ASN A 200 27.96 -2.89 -21.56
CA ASN A 200 27.28 -4.11 -22.01
C ASN A 200 25.99 -4.41 -21.23
N GLN A 201 25.38 -3.40 -20.58
CA GLN A 201 24.10 -3.58 -19.91
C GLN A 201 22.99 -4.03 -20.87
N SER A 202 22.09 -4.89 -20.42
CA SER A 202 20.92 -5.32 -21.19
C SER A 202 19.68 -5.48 -20.32
N LEU A 203 18.51 -5.18 -20.88
CA LEU A 203 17.24 -5.22 -20.14
C LEU A 203 16.85 -6.67 -19.84
N LEU A 204 16.70 -7.00 -18.56
CA LEU A 204 16.19 -8.27 -18.05
C LEU A 204 14.67 -8.20 -17.86
N ALA A 205 14.17 -7.09 -17.31
CA ALA A 205 12.78 -6.93 -16.91
C ALA A 205 12.28 -5.52 -17.20
N LEU A 206 11.16 -5.41 -17.92
CA LEU A 206 10.44 -4.16 -18.10
C LEU A 206 9.42 -4.02 -16.97
N GLN A 207 9.58 -2.97 -16.17
CA GLN A 207 8.60 -2.63 -15.14
C GLN A 207 7.25 -2.27 -15.76
N THR A 208 6.17 -2.77 -15.18
CA THR A 208 4.79 -2.47 -15.58
C THR A 208 4.20 -1.39 -14.70
N ASP A 209 3.12 -0.76 -15.17
CA ASP A 209 2.72 0.52 -14.60
C ASP A 209 2.21 0.42 -13.16
N PHE A 210 1.56 -0.65 -12.73
CA PHE A 210 1.14 -0.87 -11.32
C PHE A 210 0.69 -2.31 -11.03
N ILE A 211 0.47 -3.08 -12.09
CA ILE A 211 -0.51 -4.15 -12.12
C ILE A 211 0.21 -5.50 -12.09
N TRP A 212 0.15 -6.17 -10.93
CA TRP A 212 0.40 -7.62 -10.83
C TRP A 212 -0.64 -8.47 -11.61
N SER A 213 -1.73 -7.84 -12.04
CA SER A 213 -2.86 -8.42 -12.79
C SER A 213 -2.66 -8.52 -14.31
N ILE A 214 -1.59 -7.97 -14.92
CA ILE A 214 -1.33 -8.13 -16.36
C ILE A 214 -1.22 -9.62 -16.71
N PRO A 215 -0.53 -10.48 -15.92
CA PRO A 215 -0.59 -11.92 -16.16
C PRO A 215 -1.94 -12.59 -15.89
N ARG A 216 -2.94 -11.92 -15.30
CA ARG A 216 -4.29 -12.50 -15.06
C ARG A 216 -5.30 -12.21 -16.18
N GLY A 217 -4.94 -11.44 -17.20
CA GLY A 217 -5.89 -11.10 -18.28
C GLY A 217 -5.31 -10.68 -19.63
N ALA A 218 -4.00 -10.48 -19.76
CA ALA A 218 -3.37 -10.11 -21.05
C ALA A 218 -2.79 -11.31 -21.83
N ILE A 219 -2.80 -12.50 -21.22
CA ILE A 219 -2.52 -13.76 -21.90
C ILE A 219 -3.77 -14.59 -21.66
N GLY A 220 -4.63 -14.68 -22.67
CA GLY A 220 -5.74 -15.65 -22.65
C GLY A 220 -5.20 -17.07 -22.45
N PRO A 221 -6.07 -18.04 -22.14
CA PRO A 221 -5.70 -19.45 -22.23
C PRO A 221 -5.07 -19.78 -23.59
#